data_AF-A0A1X0LA02-F1
#
_entry.id   AF-A0A1X0LA02-F1
#
_cell.length_a   1.000
_cell.length_b   1.000
_cell.length_c   1.000
_cell.angle_alpha   90.00
_cell.angle_beta   90.00
_cell.angle_gamma   90.00
#
_symmetry.space_group_name_H-M   'P 1'
#
loop_
_entity.id
_entity.type
_entity.pdbx_description
1 polymer ?
#
loop_
_entity_poly.entity_id
_entity_poly.type
_entity_poly.pdbx_seq_one_letter_code
_entity_poly.pdbx_strand_id
1 'polypeptide(L)'
;MSLVAGHGPLSRNPAGHFCPPIPANVVYIEPHPRRIQAFRNGRLVIDTERALLVHRRDHPLSYVFPDDEVGDLPTEPESQAPGYVHVPWDAVDTWVEEGRKLVHYPPNPYHRVDCRPTTRHLNVSLAGTALVDTHDTVIVFETSLEPRLYVEPSQVRTDLLQKSDTSSYCNYKGVATYWSAVLDDIFVEDAAWSYTDPFPESLPIKGFLSFDDTRIDVIAELPGRVLGATRVL
;
A
#
# COMPACT_ATOMS: atom_id res chain seq x y z
N MET A 1 12.23 -7.50 2.90
CA MET A 1 11.66 -6.24 3.44
C MET A 1 10.17 -6.27 3.18
N SER A 2 9.32 -5.78 4.09
CA SER A 2 7.87 -5.77 3.83
C SER A 2 7.55 -4.81 2.69
N LEU A 3 6.91 -5.29 1.62
CA LEU A 3 6.55 -4.54 0.41
C LEU A 3 5.62 -3.33 0.67
N VAL A 4 5.17 -3.13 1.92
CA VAL A 4 4.17 -2.11 2.30
C VAL A 4 4.68 -1.09 3.32
N ALA A 5 5.87 -1.27 3.88
CA ALA A 5 6.40 -0.38 4.93
C ALA A 5 7.05 0.87 4.32
N GLY A 6 6.27 1.96 4.18
CA GLY A 6 6.74 3.19 3.56
C GLY A 6 7.54 4.14 4.46
N HIS A 7 8.28 5.03 3.83
CA HIS A 7 9.12 6.11 4.37
C HIS A 7 8.36 7.44 4.56
N GLY A 8 7.10 7.39 5.00
CA GLY A 8 6.27 8.58 5.19
C GLY A 8 6.78 9.48 6.33
N PRO A 9 6.31 10.73 6.43
CA PRO A 9 6.80 11.69 7.43
C PRO A 9 6.70 11.20 8.88
N LEU A 10 5.69 10.38 9.19
CA LEU A 10 5.47 9.79 10.51
C LEU A 10 5.85 8.28 10.57
N SER A 11 6.67 7.80 9.65
CA SER A 11 7.16 6.41 9.67
C SER A 11 8.38 6.21 10.57
N ARG A 12 8.80 4.94 10.75
CA ARG A 12 10.00 4.59 11.53
C ARG A 12 11.25 5.17 10.91
N ASN A 13 11.25 5.29 9.59
CA ASN A 13 12.37 5.70 8.77
C ASN A 13 11.88 6.71 7.70
N PRO A 14 11.60 7.97 8.07
CA PRO A 14 11.05 8.95 7.14
C PRO A 14 12.07 9.30 6.03
N ALA A 15 11.57 9.56 4.82
CA ALA A 15 12.41 9.96 3.69
C ALA A 15 13.03 11.37 3.83
N GLY A 16 12.50 12.18 4.76
CA GLY A 16 12.97 13.53 5.04
C GLY A 16 13.09 13.79 6.54
N HIS A 17 13.39 15.04 6.91
CA HIS A 17 13.48 15.48 8.29
C HIS A 17 12.60 16.71 8.50
N PHE A 18 11.99 16.81 9.68
CA PHE A 18 11.25 18.01 10.08
C PHE A 18 12.24 19.12 10.48
N CYS A 19 11.98 20.33 10.02
CA CYS A 19 12.72 21.53 10.41
C CYS A 19 11.72 22.63 10.82
N PRO A 20 11.62 22.98 12.11
CA PRO A 20 12.34 22.39 13.24
C PRO A 20 11.91 20.93 13.53
N PRO A 21 12.70 20.14 14.28
CA PRO A 21 12.31 18.79 14.69
C PRO A 21 10.99 18.80 15.49
N ILE A 22 10.17 17.75 15.33
CA ILE A 22 8.93 17.56 16.08
C ILE A 22 9.09 16.49 17.18
N PRO A 23 8.32 16.56 18.28
CA PRO A 23 8.34 15.54 19.33
C PRO A 23 8.03 14.13 18.81
N ALA A 24 8.62 13.10 19.42
CA ALA A 24 8.45 11.71 18.97
C ALA A 24 7.00 11.19 19.11
N ASN A 25 6.24 11.74 20.06
CA ASN A 25 4.85 11.38 20.35
C ASN A 25 3.83 12.31 19.65
N VAL A 26 4.24 12.98 18.57
CA VAL A 26 3.33 13.80 17.77
C VAL A 26 2.15 12.96 17.26
N VAL A 27 0.96 13.54 17.35
CA VAL A 27 -0.28 13.00 16.78
C VAL A 27 -0.84 14.09 15.87
N TYR A 28 -1.16 13.73 14.63
CA TYR A 28 -1.88 14.61 13.71
C TYR A 28 -3.30 14.06 13.55
N ILE A 29 -4.29 14.86 13.94
CA ILE A 29 -5.71 14.52 13.87
C ILE A 29 -6.38 15.51 12.94
N GLU A 30 -7.12 15.00 11.96
CA GLU A 30 -7.83 15.81 10.99
C GLU A 30 -9.28 15.37 10.83
N PRO A 31 -10.21 16.28 10.52
CA PRO A 31 -11.55 15.90 10.10
C PRO A 31 -11.49 15.01 8.87
N HIS A 32 -12.29 13.95 8.87
CA HIS A 32 -12.43 13.04 7.74
C HIS A 32 -13.87 13.08 7.24
N PRO A 33 -14.22 14.06 6.38
CA PRO A 33 -15.62 14.38 6.03
C PRO A 33 -16.24 13.36 5.07
N ARG A 34 -15.69 12.14 5.00
CA ARG A 34 -16.22 11.04 4.22
C ARG A 34 -17.19 10.25 5.09
N ARG A 35 -18.29 9.79 4.49
CA ARG A 35 -19.25 8.95 5.19
C ARG A 35 -18.65 7.58 5.49
N ILE A 36 -18.52 7.27 6.78
CA ILE A 36 -18.06 5.99 7.31
C ILE A 36 -19.25 5.23 7.86
N GLN A 37 -19.38 3.99 7.42
CA GLN A 37 -20.39 3.05 7.89
C GLN A 37 -19.72 1.79 8.42
N ALA A 38 -20.26 1.25 9.51
CA ALA A 38 -19.84 -0.01 10.10
C ALA A 38 -21.03 -0.96 10.24
N PHE A 39 -20.80 -2.23 9.92
CA PHE A 39 -21.82 -3.27 9.99
C PHE A 39 -21.39 -4.42 10.90
N ARG A 40 -22.26 -4.81 11.83
CA ARG A 40 -22.08 -5.95 12.74
C ARG A 40 -23.28 -6.88 12.67
N ASN A 41 -23.04 -8.17 12.44
CA ASN A 41 -24.03 -9.19 12.07
C ASN A 41 -24.97 -8.72 10.94
N GLY A 42 -24.41 -8.04 9.94
CA GLY A 42 -25.15 -7.46 8.81
C GLY A 42 -26.03 -6.24 9.15
N ARG A 43 -25.99 -5.73 10.40
CA ARG A 43 -26.74 -4.53 10.83
C ARG A 43 -25.82 -3.33 10.85
N LEU A 44 -26.31 -2.20 10.37
CA LEU A 44 -25.63 -0.90 10.46
C LEU A 44 -25.52 -0.48 11.95
N VAL A 45 -24.30 -0.26 12.42
CA VAL A 45 -24.00 0.10 13.83
C VAL A 45 -23.26 1.43 13.97
N ILE A 46 -22.62 1.92 12.91
CA ILE A 46 -22.07 3.28 12.82
C ILE A 46 -22.46 3.82 11.44
N ASP A 47 -22.89 5.08 11.37
CA ASP A 47 -23.11 5.82 10.13
C ASP A 47 -22.85 7.30 10.38
N THR A 48 -21.70 7.81 9.92
CA THR A 48 -21.25 9.16 10.28
C THR A 48 -20.36 9.81 9.24
N GLU A 49 -20.43 11.14 9.14
CA GLU A 49 -19.50 12.00 8.40
C GLU A 49 -18.60 12.82 9.36
N ARG A 50 -18.73 12.56 10.68
CA ARG A 50 -18.03 13.29 11.74
C ARG A 50 -16.77 12.57 12.22
N ALA A 51 -16.34 11.51 11.54
CA ALA A 51 -15.13 10.79 11.92
C ALA A 51 -13.89 11.71 11.83
N LEU A 52 -12.92 11.48 12.71
CA LEU A 52 -11.58 12.06 12.58
C LEU A 52 -10.60 10.96 12.17
N LEU A 53 -9.61 11.33 11.35
CA LEU A 53 -8.51 10.45 10.98
C LEU A 53 -7.31 10.76 11.86
N VAL A 54 -6.77 9.74 12.53
CA VAL A 54 -5.64 9.88 13.44
C VAL A 54 -4.38 9.29 12.83
N HIS A 55 -3.36 10.15 12.72
CA HIS A 55 -2.03 9.81 12.26
C HIS A 55 -1.09 9.76 13.47
N ARG A 56 -0.46 8.61 13.67
CA ARG A 56 0.51 8.37 14.73
C ARG A 56 1.79 7.82 14.17
N ARG A 57 2.90 8.19 14.80
CA ARG A 57 4.19 7.65 14.41
C ARG A 57 4.18 6.13 14.55
N ASP A 58 4.57 5.43 13.49
CA ASP A 58 4.74 3.96 13.47
C ASP A 58 3.47 3.13 13.70
N HIS A 59 2.29 3.73 13.50
CA HIS A 59 1.00 3.06 13.59
C HIS A 59 0.24 3.18 12.27
N PRO A 60 -0.59 2.19 11.91
CA PRO A 60 -1.59 2.37 10.86
C PRO A 60 -2.51 3.56 11.17
N LEU A 61 -3.10 4.13 10.12
CA LEU A 61 -4.17 5.10 10.31
C LEU A 61 -5.32 4.47 11.08
N SER A 62 -6.05 5.30 11.81
CA SER A 62 -7.23 4.89 12.57
C SER A 62 -8.31 5.97 12.49
N TYR A 63 -9.57 5.55 12.45
CA TYR A 63 -10.68 6.45 12.67
C TYR A 63 -10.93 6.59 14.17
N VAL A 64 -11.37 7.77 14.57
CA VAL A 64 -12.08 7.97 15.83
C VAL A 64 -13.44 8.59 15.54
N PHE A 65 -14.42 8.22 16.33
CA PHE A 65 -15.82 8.56 16.14
C PHE A 65 -16.36 9.32 17.34
N PRO A 66 -17.35 10.21 17.17
CA PRO A 66 -18.08 10.77 18.31
C PRO A 66 -18.59 9.65 19.22
N ASP A 67 -18.41 9.81 20.54
CA ASP A 67 -18.80 8.80 21.53
C ASP A 67 -20.32 8.52 21.54
N ASP A 68 -21.13 9.48 21.09
CA ASP A 68 -22.58 9.38 20.93
C ASP A 68 -23.04 8.62 19.68
N GLU A 69 -22.13 8.23 18.78
CA GLU A 69 -22.45 7.57 17.49
C GLU A 69 -22.03 6.09 17.38
N VAL A 70 -21.37 5.54 18.39
CA VAL A 70 -20.81 4.17 18.34
C VAL A 70 -21.64 3.13 19.10
N GLY A 71 -22.69 3.56 19.82
CA GLY A 71 -23.57 2.66 20.58
C GLY A 71 -22.82 1.81 21.60
N ASP A 72 -23.15 0.51 21.66
CA ASP A 72 -22.58 -0.44 22.62
C ASP A 72 -21.28 -1.12 22.12
N LEU A 73 -20.64 -0.59 21.08
CA LEU A 73 -19.37 -1.13 20.59
C LEU A 73 -18.27 -0.97 21.66
N PRO A 74 -17.30 -1.90 21.73
CA PRO A 74 -16.13 -1.71 22.57
C PRO A 74 -15.37 -0.47 22.10
N THR A 75 -14.96 0.38 23.04
CA THR A 75 -14.33 1.66 22.73
C THR A 75 -13.18 1.99 23.66
N GLU A 76 -12.24 2.79 23.15
CA GLU A 76 -11.17 3.41 23.93
C GLU A 76 -11.16 4.93 23.66
N PRO A 77 -11.14 5.80 24.70
CA PRO A 77 -11.12 7.25 24.49
C PRO A 77 -9.88 7.76 23.74
N GLU A 78 -10.06 8.70 22.81
CA GLU A 78 -8.95 9.40 22.16
C GLU A 78 -8.50 10.59 23.03
N SER A 79 -7.40 10.41 23.76
CA SER A 79 -6.85 11.44 24.65
C SER A 79 -6.58 12.80 23.99
N GLN A 80 -6.31 12.83 22.68
CA GLN A 80 -6.01 14.05 21.94
C GLN A 80 -7.24 14.66 21.24
N ALA A 81 -8.42 14.03 21.34
CA ALA A 81 -9.68 14.51 20.79
C ALA A 81 -10.83 14.19 21.75
N PRO A 82 -11.08 15.03 22.78
CA PRO A 82 -12.15 14.81 23.74
C PRO A 82 -13.52 14.67 23.06
N GLY A 83 -14.33 13.70 23.52
CA GLY A 83 -15.62 13.35 22.90
C GLY A 83 -15.51 12.38 21.72
N TYR A 84 -14.30 11.93 21.37
CA TYR A 84 -14.06 10.91 20.36
C TYR A 84 -13.47 9.64 20.94
N VAL A 85 -13.81 8.51 20.32
CA VAL A 85 -13.38 7.18 20.74
C VAL A 85 -12.89 6.35 19.56
N HIS A 86 -11.91 5.49 19.83
CA HIS A 86 -11.51 4.40 18.96
C HIS A 86 -12.51 3.26 19.06
N VAL A 87 -12.84 2.66 17.92
CA VAL A 87 -13.55 1.38 17.85
C VAL A 87 -12.55 0.37 17.27
N PRO A 88 -12.25 -0.75 17.96
CA PRO A 88 -11.37 -1.78 17.43
C PRO A 88 -11.84 -2.24 16.05
N TRP A 89 -10.92 -2.41 15.11
CA TRP A 89 -11.26 -2.71 13.71
C TRP A 89 -12.08 -4.01 13.58
N ASP A 90 -11.81 -4.99 14.44
CA ASP A 90 -12.46 -6.30 14.52
C ASP A 90 -13.75 -6.32 15.35
N ALA A 91 -14.18 -5.18 15.92
CA ALA A 91 -15.45 -5.07 16.63
C ALA A 91 -16.68 -5.20 15.71
N VAL A 92 -16.48 -5.08 14.39
CA VAL A 92 -17.51 -5.12 13.35
C VAL A 92 -17.05 -5.99 12.17
N ASP A 93 -17.98 -6.47 11.37
CA ASP A 93 -17.67 -7.39 10.26
C ASP A 93 -17.25 -6.67 8.98
N THR A 94 -17.72 -5.43 8.80
CA THR A 94 -17.51 -4.68 7.57
C THR A 94 -17.49 -3.19 7.83
N TRP A 95 -16.41 -2.56 7.35
CA TRP A 95 -16.26 -1.11 7.25
C TRP A 95 -16.49 -0.68 5.82
N VAL A 96 -17.20 0.44 5.65
CA VAL A 96 -17.47 1.06 4.35
C VAL A 96 -17.15 2.55 4.46
N GLU A 97 -16.39 3.08 3.50
CA GLU A 97 -16.18 4.52 3.31
C GLU A 97 -16.69 4.89 1.92
N GLU A 98 -17.65 5.83 1.84
CA GLU A 98 -18.21 6.29 0.56
C GLU A 98 -18.65 5.14 -0.37
N GLY A 99 -19.29 4.11 0.20
CA GLY A 99 -19.74 2.92 -0.53
C GLY A 99 -18.63 1.88 -0.84
N ARG A 100 -17.36 2.19 -0.56
CA ARG A 100 -16.25 1.27 -0.73
C ARG A 100 -16.00 0.47 0.54
N LYS A 101 -16.04 -0.87 0.43
CA LYS A 101 -15.61 -1.76 1.52
C LYS A 101 -14.12 -1.58 1.81
N LEU A 102 -13.78 -1.38 3.08
CA LEU A 102 -12.42 -1.24 3.57
C LEU A 102 -11.87 -2.55 4.11
N VAL A 103 -10.54 -2.67 4.12
CA VAL A 103 -9.83 -3.85 4.63
C VAL A 103 -8.66 -3.40 5.52
N HIS A 104 -8.51 -4.05 6.68
CA HIS A 104 -7.47 -3.86 7.70
C HIS A 104 -7.40 -2.49 8.40
N TYR A 105 -7.46 -1.37 7.68
CA TYR A 105 -7.34 -0.02 8.23
C TYR A 105 -7.80 1.05 7.21
N PRO A 106 -8.07 2.29 7.66
CA PRO A 106 -8.43 3.43 6.80
C PRO A 106 -7.39 3.74 5.71
N PRO A 107 -7.82 4.01 4.46
CA PRO A 107 -6.91 4.48 3.42
C PRO A 107 -6.42 5.90 3.74
N ASN A 108 -5.15 6.18 3.44
CA ASN A 108 -4.58 7.51 3.63
C ASN A 108 -5.05 8.47 2.52
N PRO A 109 -5.72 9.60 2.84
CA PRO A 109 -6.20 10.54 1.83
C PRO A 109 -5.07 11.24 1.04
N TYR A 110 -3.85 11.24 1.57
CA TYR A 110 -2.66 11.81 0.91
C TYR A 110 -1.86 10.78 0.11
N HIS A 111 -2.26 9.51 0.13
CA HIS A 111 -1.56 8.48 -0.62
C HIS A 111 -1.91 8.56 -2.10
N ARG A 112 -0.87 8.52 -2.93
CA ARG A 112 -0.97 8.61 -4.38
C ARG A 112 -0.24 7.46 -5.02
N VAL A 113 -0.80 7.02 -6.15
CA VAL A 113 -0.17 6.09 -7.08
C VAL A 113 -0.06 6.80 -8.41
N ASP A 114 1.16 7.05 -8.85
CA ASP A 114 1.46 7.68 -10.14
C ASP A 114 2.11 6.65 -11.05
N CYS A 115 1.35 6.16 -12.02
CA CYS A 115 1.83 5.24 -13.06
C CYS A 115 2.31 6.05 -14.27
N ARG A 116 3.56 5.89 -14.70
CA ARG A 116 4.16 6.63 -15.81
C ARG A 116 4.85 5.68 -16.79
N PRO A 117 4.49 5.68 -18.08
CA PRO A 117 5.30 5.03 -19.11
C PRO A 117 6.75 5.56 -19.06
N THR A 118 7.72 4.69 -19.27
CA THR A 118 9.14 5.05 -19.22
C THR A 118 9.96 4.14 -20.12
N THR A 119 11.23 4.49 -20.32
CA THR A 119 12.21 3.70 -21.06
C THR A 119 13.28 3.12 -20.15
N ARG A 120 13.00 3.01 -18.85
CA ARG A 120 13.92 2.47 -17.85
C ARG A 120 14.07 0.98 -18.05
N HIS A 121 15.31 0.51 -18.07
CA HIS A 121 15.61 -0.89 -18.31
C HIS A 121 15.15 -1.78 -17.14
N LEU A 122 14.50 -2.88 -17.48
CA LEU A 122 14.16 -3.97 -16.57
C LEU A 122 14.73 -5.28 -17.14
N ASN A 123 15.63 -5.89 -16.37
CA ASN A 123 16.12 -7.23 -16.60
C ASN A 123 15.76 -8.13 -15.41
N VAL A 124 15.12 -9.26 -15.69
CA VAL A 124 14.76 -10.26 -14.69
C VAL A 124 15.24 -11.61 -15.18
N SER A 125 15.92 -12.37 -14.33
CA SER A 125 16.45 -13.69 -14.70
C SER A 125 16.30 -14.72 -13.58
N LEU A 126 16.22 -15.99 -13.97
CA LEU A 126 16.25 -17.14 -13.07
C LEU A 126 17.41 -18.03 -13.49
N ALA A 127 18.40 -18.21 -12.61
CA ALA A 127 19.59 -19.00 -12.89
C ALA A 127 20.27 -18.64 -14.23
N GLY A 128 20.31 -17.35 -14.56
CA GLY A 128 20.91 -16.83 -15.80
C GLY A 128 20.01 -16.90 -17.04
N THR A 129 18.83 -17.52 -16.95
CA THR A 129 17.83 -17.52 -18.03
C THR A 129 16.95 -16.28 -17.90
N ALA A 130 16.88 -15.45 -18.94
CA ALA A 130 16.10 -14.22 -18.94
C ALA A 130 14.58 -14.51 -18.96
N LEU A 131 13.87 -13.94 -18.00
CA LEU A 131 12.39 -13.88 -17.97
C LEU A 131 11.89 -12.58 -18.61
N VAL A 132 12.63 -11.48 -18.41
CA VAL A 132 12.32 -10.14 -18.92
C VAL A 132 13.64 -9.47 -19.31
N ASP A 133 13.67 -8.82 -20.46
CA ASP A 133 14.73 -7.90 -20.86
C ASP A 133 14.13 -6.84 -21.78
N THR A 134 13.70 -5.71 -21.20
CA THR A 134 12.99 -4.68 -21.95
C THR A 134 13.22 -3.28 -21.40
N HIS A 135 13.00 -2.29 -22.26
CA HIS A 135 12.90 -0.88 -21.88
C HIS A 135 11.43 -0.40 -21.90
N ASP A 136 10.49 -1.19 -22.43
CA ASP A 136 9.07 -0.83 -22.48
C ASP A 136 8.41 -1.14 -21.14
N THR A 137 8.48 -0.17 -20.23
CA THR A 137 8.02 -0.34 -18.84
C THR A 137 7.14 0.82 -18.39
N VAL A 138 6.36 0.57 -17.33
CA VAL A 138 5.65 1.59 -16.57
C VAL A 138 6.29 1.68 -15.20
N ILE A 139 6.84 2.83 -14.84
CA ILE A 139 7.30 3.09 -13.47
C ILE A 139 6.11 3.54 -12.62
N VAL A 140 5.98 2.93 -11.44
CA VAL A 140 4.98 3.28 -10.44
C VAL A 140 5.67 3.98 -9.29
N PHE A 141 5.26 5.21 -9.04
CA PHE A 141 5.58 5.95 -7.83
C PHE A 141 4.41 5.84 -6.87
N GLU A 142 4.66 5.23 -5.72
CA GLU A 142 3.66 5.08 -4.67
C GLU A 142 4.11 5.87 -3.44
N THR A 143 3.19 6.64 -2.83
CA THR A 143 3.55 7.52 -1.72
C THR A 143 4.31 6.75 -0.64
N SER A 144 5.54 7.22 -0.40
CA SER A 144 6.45 6.68 0.61
C SER A 144 7.01 5.28 0.31
N LEU A 145 6.79 4.68 -0.85
CA LEU A 145 7.44 3.42 -1.25
C LEU A 145 8.55 3.68 -2.27
N GLU A 146 9.48 2.72 -2.37
CA GLU A 146 10.44 2.71 -3.47
C GLU A 146 9.72 2.49 -4.81
N PRO A 147 10.12 3.19 -5.89
CA PRO A 147 9.49 2.99 -7.19
C PRO A 147 9.64 1.56 -7.69
N ARG A 148 8.63 1.07 -8.41
CA ARG A 148 8.64 -0.27 -9.02
C ARG A 148 8.39 -0.17 -10.52
N LEU A 149 9.12 -0.97 -11.31
CA LEU A 149 8.82 -1.13 -12.72
C LEU A 149 7.78 -2.22 -12.91
N TYR A 150 6.79 -1.92 -13.73
CA TYR A 150 5.78 -2.84 -14.23
C TYR A 150 5.99 -3.05 -15.72
N VAL A 151 5.73 -4.27 -16.18
CA VAL A 151 5.96 -4.69 -17.56
C VAL A 151 4.73 -5.42 -18.09
N GLU A 152 4.39 -5.17 -19.35
CA GLU A 152 3.28 -5.87 -20.01
C GLU A 152 3.59 -7.37 -20.15
N PRO A 153 2.61 -8.28 -19.98
CA PRO A 153 2.86 -9.72 -20.12
C PRO A 153 3.49 -10.14 -21.45
N SER A 154 3.31 -9.37 -22.53
CA SER A 154 3.90 -9.62 -23.86
C SER A 154 5.44 -9.54 -23.87
N GLN A 155 6.02 -8.81 -22.92
CA GLN A 155 7.47 -8.63 -22.75
C GLN A 155 8.06 -9.63 -21.74
N VAL A 156 7.25 -10.54 -21.21
CA VAL A 156 7.63 -11.51 -20.17
C VAL A 156 7.55 -12.92 -20.76
N ARG A 157 8.55 -13.76 -20.47
CA ARG A 157 8.50 -15.21 -20.68
C ARG A 157 7.50 -15.86 -19.71
N THR A 158 6.22 -15.60 -19.93
CA THR A 158 5.11 -16.08 -19.11
C THR A 158 4.95 -17.60 -19.14
N ASP A 159 5.56 -18.29 -20.11
CA ASP A 159 5.71 -19.74 -20.14
C ASP A 159 6.56 -20.28 -18.99
N LEU A 160 7.40 -19.44 -18.38
CA LEU A 160 8.19 -19.74 -17.19
C LEU A 160 7.51 -19.28 -15.89
N LEU A 161 6.26 -18.81 -15.96
CA LEU A 161 5.50 -18.36 -14.80
C LEU A 161 4.25 -19.21 -14.59
N GLN A 162 4.02 -19.62 -13.35
CA GLN A 162 2.82 -20.30 -12.92
C GLN A 162 2.07 -19.45 -11.90
N LYS A 163 0.78 -19.22 -12.11
CA LYS A 163 -0.06 -18.50 -11.15
C LYS A 163 -0.11 -19.27 -9.82
N SER A 164 0.10 -18.53 -8.72
CA SER A 164 0.03 -19.04 -7.35
C SER A 164 -1.40 -18.90 -6.79
N ASP A 165 -1.68 -19.65 -5.72
CA ASP A 165 -2.89 -19.45 -4.91
C ASP A 165 -2.75 -18.24 -3.97
N THR A 166 -1.54 -17.68 -3.84
CA THR A 166 -1.29 -16.49 -3.03
C THR A 166 -1.97 -15.24 -3.62
N SER A 167 -2.63 -14.49 -2.76
CA SER A 167 -3.13 -13.15 -3.05
C SER A 167 -2.93 -12.23 -1.84
N SER A 168 -2.86 -10.92 -2.11
CA SER A 168 -2.79 -9.90 -1.07
C SER A 168 -3.66 -8.71 -1.44
N TYR A 169 -4.12 -7.97 -0.43
CA TYR A 169 -4.94 -6.79 -0.64
C TYR A 169 -4.14 -5.51 -0.35
N CYS A 170 -4.18 -4.56 -1.30
CA CYS A 170 -3.66 -3.21 -1.15
C CYS A 170 -4.80 -2.20 -1.14
N ASN A 171 -4.84 -1.33 -0.13
CA ASN A 171 -5.81 -0.24 -0.02
C ASN A 171 -5.80 0.75 -1.21
N TYR A 172 -4.77 0.73 -2.05
CA TYR A 172 -4.60 1.69 -3.14
C TYR A 172 -4.59 1.06 -4.53
N LYS A 173 -4.39 -0.26 -4.63
CA LYS A 173 -4.29 -0.98 -5.90
C LYS A 173 -5.30 -2.11 -6.05
N GLY A 174 -5.96 -2.52 -4.98
CA GLY A 174 -6.88 -3.66 -4.99
C GLY A 174 -6.16 -4.97 -4.69
N VAL A 175 -6.64 -6.06 -5.28
CA VAL A 175 -6.12 -7.41 -5.02
C VAL A 175 -4.96 -7.73 -5.96
N ALA A 176 -3.80 -8.03 -5.39
CA ALA A 176 -2.66 -8.58 -6.10
C ALA A 176 -2.77 -10.11 -6.19
N THR A 177 -2.46 -10.65 -7.36
CA THR A 177 -2.26 -12.09 -7.59
C THR A 177 -0.79 -12.37 -7.85
N TYR A 178 -0.27 -13.46 -7.30
CA TYR A 178 1.14 -13.79 -7.40
C TYR A 178 1.41 -14.90 -8.42
N TRP A 179 2.65 -14.93 -8.91
CA TRP A 179 3.14 -15.86 -9.91
C TRP A 179 4.49 -16.39 -9.46
N SER A 180 4.63 -17.71 -9.45
CA SER A 180 5.89 -18.41 -9.17
C SER A 180 6.68 -18.61 -10.46
N ALA A 181 8.00 -18.46 -10.41
CA ALA A 181 8.86 -18.74 -11.55
C ALA A 181 9.32 -20.21 -11.55
N VAL A 182 9.26 -20.84 -12.71
CA VAL A 182 9.57 -22.26 -12.89
C VAL A 182 10.52 -22.42 -14.08
N LEU A 183 11.66 -23.07 -13.85
CA LEU A 183 12.64 -23.40 -14.88
C LEU A 183 13.29 -24.74 -14.54
N ASP A 184 12.98 -25.77 -15.33
CA ASP A 184 13.40 -27.15 -15.07
C ASP A 184 13.06 -27.58 -13.63
N ASP A 185 14.06 -27.92 -12.82
CA ASP A 185 13.89 -28.30 -11.41
C ASP A 185 13.90 -27.11 -10.43
N ILE A 186 14.03 -25.87 -10.94
CA ILE A 186 14.09 -24.65 -10.14
C ILE A 186 12.69 -24.06 -10.00
N PHE A 187 12.27 -23.86 -8.76
CA PHE A 187 11.00 -23.25 -8.39
C PHE A 187 11.23 -22.07 -7.44
N VAL A 188 10.75 -20.89 -7.82
CA VAL A 188 10.74 -19.69 -6.97
C VAL A 188 9.30 -19.27 -6.73
N GLU A 189 8.83 -19.53 -5.52
CA GLU A 189 7.48 -19.17 -5.09
C GLU A 189 7.27 -17.65 -5.12
N ASP A 190 6.13 -17.21 -5.66
CA ASP A 190 5.66 -15.81 -5.62
C ASP A 190 6.70 -14.77 -6.09
N ALA A 191 7.47 -15.12 -7.13
CA ALA A 191 8.51 -14.28 -7.73
C ALA A 191 7.99 -12.97 -8.35
N ALA A 192 6.73 -12.96 -8.79
CA ALA A 192 6.09 -11.79 -9.39
C ALA A 192 4.67 -11.60 -8.88
N TRP A 193 4.14 -10.39 -9.05
CA TRP A 193 2.74 -10.08 -8.78
C TRP A 193 2.12 -9.25 -9.91
N SER A 194 0.79 -9.26 -9.97
CA SER A 194 -0.01 -8.48 -10.91
C SER A 194 -1.34 -8.06 -10.30
N TYR A 195 -1.90 -6.96 -10.79
CA TYR A 195 -3.25 -6.50 -10.45
C TYR A 195 -4.17 -6.69 -11.64
N THR A 196 -5.03 -7.71 -11.61
CA THR A 196 -5.97 -7.99 -12.72
C THR A 196 -7.13 -7.01 -12.79
N ASP A 197 -7.58 -6.51 -11.64
CA ASP A 197 -8.66 -5.52 -11.55
C ASP A 197 -8.30 -4.42 -10.54
N PRO A 198 -7.34 -3.53 -10.91
CA PRO A 198 -6.89 -2.50 -10.01
C PRO A 198 -7.92 -1.36 -9.87
N PHE A 199 -7.79 -0.59 -8.79
CA PHE A 199 -8.53 0.67 -8.64
C PHE A 199 -8.19 1.69 -9.74
N PRO A 200 -9.07 2.67 -10.00
CA PRO A 200 -8.93 3.64 -11.11
C PRO A 200 -7.55 4.28 -11.24
N GLU A 201 -6.93 4.66 -10.13
CA GLU A 201 -5.61 5.31 -10.06
C GLU A 201 -4.48 4.40 -10.55
N SER A 202 -4.70 3.09 -10.56
CA SER A 202 -3.72 2.06 -10.94
C SER A 202 -4.13 1.30 -12.22
N LEU A 203 -5.14 1.76 -12.95
CA LEU A 203 -5.52 1.17 -14.24
C LEU A 203 -4.40 1.07 -15.29
N PRO A 204 -3.44 2.01 -15.37
CA PRO A 204 -2.34 1.89 -16.36
C PRO A 204 -1.45 0.67 -16.19
N ILE A 205 -1.48 -0.02 -15.03
CA ILE A 205 -0.74 -1.26 -14.77
C ILE A 205 -1.66 -2.49 -14.70
N LYS A 206 -2.90 -2.38 -15.19
CA LYS A 206 -3.86 -3.49 -15.20
C LYS A 206 -3.29 -4.68 -15.96
N GLY A 207 -3.13 -5.81 -15.26
CA GLY A 207 -2.57 -7.04 -15.81
C GLY A 207 -1.05 -7.04 -16.03
N PHE A 208 -0.35 -5.93 -15.73
CA PHE A 208 1.10 -5.87 -15.85
C PHE A 208 1.75 -6.63 -14.69
N LEU A 209 2.98 -7.11 -14.88
CA LEU A 209 3.74 -7.81 -13.85
C LEU A 209 4.82 -6.90 -13.26
N SER A 210 5.09 -7.08 -11.97
CA SER A 210 6.29 -6.58 -11.31
C SER A 210 6.91 -7.72 -10.49
N PHE A 211 8.20 -7.61 -10.16
CA PHE A 211 9.01 -8.72 -9.65
C PHE A 211 9.61 -8.40 -8.28
N ASP A 212 9.69 -9.42 -7.43
CA ASP A 212 10.26 -9.34 -6.08
C ASP A 212 11.77 -9.59 -6.14
N ASP A 213 12.53 -8.51 -6.05
CA ASP A 213 14.00 -8.47 -6.05
C ASP A 213 14.64 -9.19 -4.85
N THR A 214 13.84 -9.60 -3.85
CA THR A 214 14.31 -10.45 -2.74
C THR A 214 14.17 -11.94 -3.02
N ARG A 215 13.50 -12.33 -4.11
CA ARG A 215 13.21 -13.73 -4.48
C ARG A 215 13.84 -14.17 -5.79
N ILE A 216 13.93 -13.26 -6.76
CA ILE A 216 14.48 -13.52 -8.10
C ILE A 216 15.48 -12.43 -8.48
N ASP A 217 16.42 -12.74 -9.39
CA ASP A 217 17.42 -11.77 -9.83
C ASP A 217 16.74 -10.67 -10.68
N VAL A 218 16.66 -9.47 -10.11
CA VAL A 218 16.07 -8.28 -10.74
C VAL A 218 17.11 -7.17 -10.81
N ILE A 219 17.36 -6.68 -12.03
CA ILE A 219 18.11 -5.45 -12.29
C ILE A 219 17.14 -4.45 -12.91
N ALA A 220 16.78 -3.42 -12.14
CA ALA A 220 15.84 -2.38 -12.57
C ALA A 220 16.50 -1.00 -12.50
N GLU A 221 16.40 -0.22 -13.57
CA GLU A 221 16.92 1.14 -13.64
C GLU A 221 16.02 2.13 -12.89
N LEU A 222 15.99 2.06 -11.56
CA LEU A 222 15.17 2.93 -10.73
C LEU A 222 15.84 4.31 -10.49
N PRO A 223 15.05 5.38 -10.28
CA PRO A 223 15.59 6.67 -9.85
C PRO A 223 16.44 6.50 -8.58
N GLY A 224 17.62 7.14 -8.57
CA GLY A 224 18.52 7.08 -7.42
C GLY A 224 17.86 7.57 -6.14
N ARG A 225 18.09 6.87 -5.03
CA ARG A 225 17.74 7.33 -3.69
C ARG A 225 18.58 8.58 -3.44
N VAL A 226 17.96 9.76 -3.33
CA VAL A 226 18.67 10.95 -2.84
C VAL A 226 18.98 10.70 -1.37
N LEU A 227 20.11 10.05 -1.10
CA LEU A 227 20.69 9.94 0.22
C LEU A 227 21.13 11.35 0.60
N GLY A 228 20.30 12.03 1.41
CA GLY A 228 20.68 13.15 2.26
C GLY A 228 21.37 14.32 1.57
N ALA A 229 20.72 15.48 1.63
CA ALA A 229 21.40 16.77 1.55
C ALA A 229 22.76 16.72 2.29
N THR A 230 23.78 17.10 1.54
CA THR A 230 25.12 17.51 1.94
C THR A 230 25.25 17.79 3.44
N ARG A 231 26.20 17.11 4.11
CA ARG A 231 26.77 17.57 5.38
C ARG A 231 27.08 19.06 5.26
N VAL A 232 26.27 19.90 5.90
CA VAL A 232 26.66 21.28 6.15
C VAL A 232 27.79 21.20 7.17
N LEU A 233 28.95 21.73 6.77
CA LEU A 233 30.14 21.92 7.62
C LEU A 233 29.81 22.81 8.83
#